data_AF-A0A382FYT7-F1
#
_entry.id   AF-A0A382FYT7-F1
#
_cell.length_a   1.000
_cell.length_b   1.000
_cell.length_c   1.000
_cell.angle_alpha   90.00
_cell.angle_beta   90.00
_cell.angle_gamma   90.00
#
_symmetry.space_group_name_H-M   'P 1'
#
loop_
_entity.id
_entity.type
_entity.pdbx_description
1 polymer ?
#
loop_
_entity_poly.entity_id
_entity_poly.type
_entity_poly.pdbx_seq_one_letter_code
_entity_poly.pdbx_strand_id
1 'polypeptide(L)'
;IENLIIMGVHTNMCVLGRSFAIKAMTRIGIHCVLVRDLTDAMYNPEKHPYVTHDEGTEQVIQHIEKYWCPSVLSQDLETVYD
;
A
#
# COMPACT_ATOMS: atom_id res chain seq x y z
N ILE A 1 -17.35 -7.48 -6.61
CA ILE A 1 -16.28 -7.33 -5.61
C ILE A 1 -16.47 -5.96 -5.00
N GLU A 2 -16.58 -5.87 -3.68
CA GLU A 2 -16.80 -4.60 -2.95
C GLU A 2 -15.54 -4.14 -2.22
N ASN A 3 -14.73 -5.09 -1.77
CA ASN A 3 -13.50 -4.86 -1.01
C ASN A 3 -12.30 -5.42 -1.78
N LEU A 4 -11.20 -4.68 -1.79
CA LEU A 4 -9.93 -5.06 -2.39
C LEU A 4 -8.83 -4.98 -1.32
N ILE A 5 -8.34 -6.13 -0.89
CA ILE A 5 -7.11 -6.22 -0.11
C ILE A 5 -5.96 -6.40 -1.10
N ILE A 6 -4.96 -5.52 -1.05
CA ILE A 6 -3.88 -5.50 -2.04
C ILE A 6 -2.50 -5.42 -1.36
N MET A 7 -1.55 -6.16 -1.94
CA MET A 7 -0.16 -6.27 -1.51
C MET A 7 0.73 -6.51 -2.75
N GLY A 8 2.06 -6.42 -2.61
CA GLY A 8 3.01 -6.68 -3.69
C GLY A 8 3.95 -5.50 -3.99
N VAL A 9 4.64 -5.55 -5.15
CA VAL A 9 5.69 -4.57 -5.48
C VAL A 9 5.54 -3.97 -6.88
N HIS A 10 5.91 -2.71 -7.14
CA HIS A 10 6.36 -1.73 -6.16
C HIS A 10 5.18 -0.87 -5.65
N THR A 11 5.15 -0.52 -4.37
CA THR A 11 4.04 0.16 -3.67
C THR A 11 3.61 1.45 -4.38
N ASN A 12 4.58 2.32 -4.68
CA ASN A 12 4.39 3.61 -5.37
C ASN A 12 4.12 3.47 -6.88
N MET A 13 4.19 2.27 -7.45
CA MET A 13 4.03 2.02 -8.88
C MET A 13 2.83 1.12 -9.17
N CYS A 14 3.00 -0.20 -9.07
CA CYS A 14 1.98 -1.15 -9.51
C CYS A 14 0.81 -1.21 -8.53
N VAL A 15 1.09 -1.24 -7.23
CA VAL A 15 0.08 -1.32 -6.16
C VAL A 15 -0.73 -0.03 -6.07
N LEU A 16 -0.13 1.12 -6.34
CA LEU A 16 -0.84 2.40 -6.32
C LEU A 16 -1.48 2.76 -7.67
N GLY A 17 -0.81 2.48 -8.80
CA GLY A 17 -1.05 3.16 -10.07
C GLY A 17 -1.63 2.33 -11.21
N ARG A 18 -1.71 1.00 -11.12
CA ARG A 18 -2.32 0.17 -12.18
C ARG A 18 -3.85 0.35 -12.21
N SER A 19 -4.45 0.04 -13.36
CA SER A 19 -5.90 0.16 -13.57
C SER A 19 -6.74 -0.73 -12.63
N PHE A 20 -6.15 -1.78 -12.08
CA PHE A 20 -6.77 -2.69 -11.13
C PHE A 20 -6.34 -2.43 -9.67
N ALA A 21 -5.64 -1.33 -9.41
CA ALA A 21 -4.98 -1.06 -8.13
C ALA A 21 -5.54 0.20 -7.44
N ILE A 22 -4.96 0.57 -6.29
CA ILE A 22 -5.58 1.47 -5.29
C ILE A 22 -6.22 2.73 -5.92
N LYS A 23 -5.48 3.51 -6.71
CA LYS A 23 -6.02 4.78 -7.25
C LYS A 23 -7.24 4.58 -8.14
N ALA A 24 -7.22 3.56 -8.99
CA ALA A 24 -8.32 3.31 -9.92
C ALA A 24 -9.52 2.71 -9.20
N MET A 25 -9.26 1.75 -8.31
CA MET A 25 -10.28 0.99 -7.59
C MET A 25 -11.02 1.87 -6.56
N THR A 26 -10.31 2.72 -5.80
CA THR A 26 -10.95 3.69 -4.90
C THR A 26 -11.84 4.69 -5.66
N ARG A 27 -11.42 5.14 -6.86
CA ARG A 27 -12.22 6.10 -7.66
C ARG A 27 -13.54 5.53 -8.16
N ILE A 28 -13.60 4.23 -8.41
CA ILE A 28 -14.83 3.55 -8.84
C ILE A 28 -15.66 3.02 -7.66
N GLY A 29 -15.28 3.37 -6.42
CA GLY A 29 -16.04 3.04 -5.21
C GLY A 29 -15.70 1.71 -4.56
N ILE A 30 -14.60 1.05 -4.95
CA ILE A 30 -14.15 -0.17 -4.27
C ILE A 30 -13.35 0.20 -3.01
N HIS A 31 -13.70 -0.43 -1.89
CA HIS A 31 -13.02 -0.25 -0.62
C HIS A 31 -11.67 -0.95 -0.66
N CYS A 32 -10.61 -0.17 -0.84
CA CYS A 32 -9.25 -0.71 -0.86
C CYS A 32 -8.68 -0.79 0.57
N VAL A 33 -7.82 -1.77 0.82
CA VAL A 33 -7.01 -1.92 2.03
C VAL A 33 -5.61 -2.40 1.60
N LEU A 34 -4.57 -1.70 2.03
CA LEU A 34 -3.18 -2.10 1.78
C LEU A 34 -2.68 -3.06 2.87
N VAL A 35 -2.03 -4.16 2.50
CA VAL A 35 -1.28 -4.99 3.47
C VAL A 35 0.14 -4.44 3.56
N ARG A 36 0.41 -3.67 4.61
CA ARG A 36 1.56 -2.76 4.68
C ARG A 36 2.91 -3.45 4.87
N ASP A 37 2.92 -4.63 5.46
CA ASP A 37 4.11 -5.44 5.74
C ASP A 37 4.42 -6.43 4.61
N LEU A 38 3.56 -6.52 3.60
CA LEU A 38 3.76 -7.35 2.39
C LEU A 38 3.86 -6.50 1.12
N THR A 39 4.49 -5.33 1.24
CA THR A 39 4.65 -4.36 0.15
C THR A 39 6.04 -3.74 0.20
N ASP A 40 6.54 -3.28 -0.94
CA ASP A 40 7.85 -2.63 -1.02
C ASP A 40 7.86 -1.52 -2.08
N ALA A 41 8.38 -0.34 -1.74
CA ALA A 41 8.38 0.80 -2.65
C ALA A 41 9.67 0.86 -3.48
N MET A 42 9.56 1.36 -4.71
CA MET A 42 10.74 1.71 -5.47
C MET A 42 11.32 3.00 -4.89
N TYR A 43 12.29 2.87 -3.99
CA TYR A 43 12.99 3.98 -3.34
C TYR A 43 14.51 3.80 -3.39
N ASN A 44 15.23 4.89 -3.68
CA ASN A 44 16.69 4.91 -3.68
C ASN A 44 17.19 5.79 -2.52
N PRO A 45 17.85 5.21 -1.50
CA PRO A 45 18.46 5.94 -0.38
C PRO A 45 19.51 7.00 -0.79
N GLU A 46 20.14 6.86 -1.95
CA GLU A 46 21.12 7.84 -2.46
C GLU A 46 20.46 9.11 -3.02
N LYS A 47 19.13 9.16 -3.06
CA LYS A 47 18.36 10.32 -3.51
C LYS A 47 17.60 10.93 -2.34
N HIS A 48 17.39 12.25 -2.38
CA HIS A 48 16.54 12.95 -1.42
C HIS A 48 15.22 12.17 -1.20
N PRO A 49 14.73 11.99 0.05
CA PRO A 49 15.19 12.64 1.30
C PRO A 49 16.38 11.99 2.02
N TYR A 50 17.12 11.08 1.38
CA TYR A 50 18.31 10.43 1.96
C TYR A 50 18.01 9.65 3.25
N VAL A 51 16.89 8.93 3.25
CA VAL A 51 16.52 8.01 4.32
C VAL A 51 16.85 6.58 3.92
N THR A 52 16.74 5.63 4.83
CA THR A 52 16.87 4.21 4.51
C THR A 52 15.77 3.76 3.54
N HIS A 53 15.96 2.60 2.90
CA HIS A 53 14.97 2.06 1.98
C HIS A 53 13.63 1.83 2.66
N ASP A 54 13.66 1.23 3.85
CA ASP A 54 12.47 0.93 4.66
C ASP A 54 11.75 2.21 5.09
N GLU A 55 12.48 3.25 5.52
CA GLU A 55 11.88 4.56 5.83
C GLU A 55 11.24 5.20 4.58
N GLY A 56 11.86 5.04 3.40
CA GLY A 56 11.29 5.48 2.13
C GLY A 56 10.00 4.73 1.77
N THR A 57 9.98 3.41 1.97
CA THR A 57 8.78 2.58 1.79
C THR A 57 7.69 2.99 2.78
N GLU A 58 8.03 3.23 4.04
CA GLU A 58 7.10 3.69 5.07
C GLU A 58 6.49 5.06 4.72
N GLN A 59 7.27 6.00 4.19
CA GLN A 59 6.72 7.29 3.73
C GLN A 59 5.70 7.12 2.59
N VAL A 60 5.93 6.17 1.67
CA VAL A 60 4.97 5.83 0.62
C VAL A 60 3.70 5.23 1.22
N ILE A 61 3.82 4.31 2.17
CA ILE A 61 2.69 3.69 2.87
C ILE A 61 1.85 4.77 3.57
N GLN A 62 2.47 5.65 4.35
CA GLN A 62 1.80 6.76 5.04
C GLN A 62 1.09 7.71 4.08
N HIS A 63 1.69 7.96 2.91
CA HIS A 63 1.03 8.75 1.86
C HIS A 63 -0.22 8.03 1.33
N ILE A 64 -0.16 6.71 1.14
CA ILE A 64 -1.32 5.92 0.71
C ILE A 64 -2.44 5.96 1.77
N GLU A 65 -2.08 5.75 3.03
CA GLU A 65 -2.98 5.77 4.19
C GLU A 65 -3.73 7.08 4.32
N LYS A 66 -3.02 8.19 4.10
CA LYS A 66 -3.59 9.53 4.23
C LYS A 66 -4.61 9.86 3.15
N TYR A 67 -4.44 9.35 1.93
CA TYR A 67 -5.14 9.88 0.76
C TYR A 67 -6.04 8.88 0.02
N TRP A 68 -5.84 7.56 0.17
CA TRP A 68 -6.59 6.58 -0.61
C TRP A 68 -7.25 5.47 0.19
N CYS A 69 -6.56 4.85 1.14
CA CYS A 69 -7.12 3.70 1.86
C CYS A 69 -6.37 3.38 3.15
N PRO A 70 -7.04 2.80 4.16
CA PRO A 70 -6.36 2.28 5.34
C PRO A 70 -5.42 1.12 4.98
N SER A 71 -4.60 0.73 5.96
CA SER A 71 -3.74 -0.46 5.87
C SER A 71 -3.96 -1.41 7.04
N VAL A 72 -3.54 -2.66 6.87
CA VAL A 72 -3.53 -3.72 7.88
C VAL A 72 -2.20 -4.45 7.85
N LEU A 73 -1.88 -5.18 8.92
CA LEU A 73 -0.78 -6.13 8.93
C LEU A 73 -1.26 -7.47 8.35
N SER A 74 -0.35 -8.23 7.77
CA SER A 74 -0.65 -9.56 7.23
C SER A 74 -1.20 -10.50 8.31
N GLN A 75 -0.70 -10.37 9.54
CA GLN A 75 -1.19 -11.12 10.70
C GLN A 75 -2.68 -10.89 10.98
N ASP A 76 -3.21 -9.70 10.67
CA ASP A 76 -4.63 -9.40 10.87
C ASP A 76 -5.53 -10.21 9.91
N LEU A 77 -4.98 -10.71 8.80
CA LEU A 77 -5.70 -11.54 7.82
C LEU A 77 -5.86 -12.99 8.27
N GLU A 78 -4.99 -13.46 9.17
CA GLU A 78 -5.01 -14.83 9.69
C GLU A 78 -5.90 -14.98 10.93
N THR A 79 -6.25 -13.85 11.55
CA THR A 79 -7.02 -13.85 12.79
C THR A 79 -8.50 -14.04 12.51
N VAL A 80 -9.07 -15.13 13.03
CA VAL A 80 -10.52 -15.37 13.04
C VAL A 80 -11.05 -14.96 14.41
N TYR A 81 -12.05 -14.08 14.42
CA TYR A 81 -12.78 -13.73 15.64
C TYR A 81 -13.92 -14.74 15.82
N ASP A 82 -14.01 -15.31 17.02
CA ASP A 82 -15.10 -16.23 17.44
C ASP A 82 -16.46 -15.54 17.54
#